data_AF-A0A3D6BJ18-F1
#
_entry.id   AF-A0A3D6BJ18-F1
#
_cell.length_a   1.000
_cell.length_b   1.000
_cell.length_c   1.000
_cell.angle_alpha   90.00
_cell.angle_beta   90.00
_cell.angle_gamma   90.00
#
_symmetry.space_group_name_H-M   'P 1'
#
loop_
_entity.id
_entity.type
_entity.pdbx_description
1 polymer ?
#
loop_
_entity_poly.entity_id
_entity_poly.type
_entity_poly.pdbx_seq_one_letter_code
_entity_poly.pdbx_strand_id
1 'polypeptide(L)'
;MLKNNKKAGDALIMLCYTCAFGAFGAFFRWLQMQVARDTETGLINPSILNILLPLLIVAAAVVLWLRSKKLTDDETVFPTGMSEALRGLSLLYIIFAWIIAALAVLGGILTIAETSLDNLRSMYVIIAALAMLSGLSFPLICSASRSHYSPSLVSVFMALPILMYCVWLIASYRANANNPNVWMFAIEIIAVCCAILALFYVAGYAFGRPDPKKACYMSLLGAFMCITTLADSRYMGLELIILATAGMLLMYSWLIIKNRCAKD
;
A
#
# COMPACT_ATOMS: atom_id res chain seq x y z
N MET A 1 31.40 0.03 6.21
CA MET A 1 30.50 -1.15 6.24
C MET A 1 29.53 -1.14 7.42
N LEU A 2 29.97 -0.84 8.65
CA LEU A 2 29.11 -0.81 9.85
C LEU A 2 27.89 0.14 9.76
N LYS A 3 28.05 1.36 9.21
CA LYS A 3 26.95 2.34 9.03
C LYS A 3 25.87 1.88 8.04
N ASN A 4 26.21 0.99 7.10
CA ASN A 4 25.26 0.43 6.11
C ASN A 4 24.40 -0.70 6.71
N ASN A 5 24.97 -1.49 7.63
CA ASN A 5 24.24 -2.52 8.36
C ASN A 5 23.21 -1.93 9.33
N LYS A 6 23.51 -0.80 9.99
CA LYS A 6 22.56 -0.12 10.88
C LYS A 6 21.32 0.38 10.11
N LYS A 7 21.51 1.02 8.95
CA LYS A 7 20.39 1.51 8.10
C LYS A 7 19.49 0.39 7.58
N ALA A 8 20.10 -0.73 7.17
CA ALA A 8 19.35 -1.91 6.72
C ALA A 8 18.59 -2.58 7.88
N GLY A 9 19.20 -2.64 9.08
CA GLY A 9 18.53 -3.12 10.29
C GLY A 9 17.33 -2.26 10.68
N ASP A 10 17.47 -0.94 10.66
CA ASP A 10 16.37 0.00 10.94
C ASP A 10 15.20 -0.17 9.96
N ALA A 11 15.50 -0.30 8.65
CA ALA A 11 14.49 -0.55 7.64
C ALA A 11 13.75 -1.86 7.91
N LEU A 12 14.47 -2.94 8.22
CA LEU A 12 13.89 -4.24 8.52
C LEU A 12 12.99 -4.20 9.75
N ILE A 13 13.44 -3.53 10.81
CA ILE A 13 12.65 -3.35 12.03
C ILE A 13 11.33 -2.62 11.72
N MET A 14 11.35 -1.56 10.91
CA MET A 14 10.14 -0.84 10.53
C MET A 14 9.18 -1.69 9.71
N LEU A 15 9.69 -2.43 8.72
CA LEU A 15 8.87 -3.34 7.93
C LEU A 15 8.26 -4.45 8.80
N CYS A 16 9.03 -5.03 9.72
CA CYS A 16 8.52 -6.02 10.66
C CYS A 16 7.42 -5.45 11.56
N TYR A 17 7.55 -4.22 12.06
CA TYR A 17 6.47 -3.55 12.79
C TYR A 17 5.22 -3.39 11.93
N THR A 18 5.36 -2.89 10.69
CA THR A 18 4.23 -2.73 9.78
C THR A 18 3.53 -4.06 9.47
N CYS A 19 4.29 -5.13 9.21
CA CYS A 19 3.73 -6.46 8.96
C CYS A 19 3.07 -7.03 10.22
N ALA A 20 3.67 -6.87 11.41
CA ALA A 20 3.09 -7.34 12.67
C ALA A 20 1.78 -6.59 12.97
N PHE A 21 1.78 -5.26 12.91
CA PHE A 21 0.56 -4.47 13.07
C PHE A 21 -0.49 -4.84 12.01
N GLY A 22 -0.08 -5.04 10.76
CA GLY A 22 -0.98 -5.44 9.68
C GLY A 22 -1.63 -6.80 9.95
N ALA A 23 -0.85 -7.78 10.41
CA ALA A 23 -1.36 -9.11 10.78
C ALA A 23 -2.33 -9.04 11.97
N PHE A 24 -2.02 -8.25 13.00
CA PHE A 24 -2.95 -7.99 14.10
C PHE A 24 -4.22 -7.30 13.61
N GLY A 25 -4.11 -6.27 12.76
CA GLY A 25 -5.24 -5.58 12.16
C GLY A 25 -6.14 -6.52 11.37
N ALA A 26 -5.55 -7.33 10.49
CA ALA A 26 -6.25 -8.35 9.71
C ALA A 26 -6.94 -9.38 10.63
N PHE A 27 -6.27 -9.85 11.68
CA PHE A 27 -6.87 -10.78 12.64
C PHE A 27 -8.08 -10.19 13.37
N PHE A 28 -7.97 -8.95 13.89
CA PHE A 28 -9.10 -8.29 14.56
C PHE A 28 -10.23 -7.95 13.59
N ARG A 29 -9.90 -7.59 12.35
CA ARG A 29 -10.90 -7.37 11.30
C ARG A 29 -11.61 -8.67 10.94
N TRP A 30 -10.88 -9.77 10.80
CA TRP A 30 -11.45 -11.08 10.60
C TRP A 30 -12.35 -11.49 11.76
N LEU A 31 -11.93 -11.29 13.01
CA LEU A 31 -12.78 -11.52 14.19
C LEU A 31 -14.03 -10.65 14.18
N GLN A 32 -13.94 -9.38 13.78
CA GLN A 32 -15.10 -8.51 13.64
C GLN A 32 -16.09 -9.09 12.62
N MET A 33 -15.58 -9.58 11.48
CA MET A 33 -16.41 -10.18 10.43
C MET A 33 -17.04 -11.52 10.84
N GLN A 34 -16.39 -12.28 11.74
CA GLN A 34 -16.92 -13.56 12.24
C GLN A 34 -17.87 -13.42 13.42
N VAL A 35 -17.61 -12.50 14.35
CA VAL A 35 -18.32 -12.41 15.64
C VAL A 35 -19.39 -11.33 15.65
N ALA A 36 -19.14 -10.18 15.01
CA ALA A 36 -20.05 -9.05 15.05
C ALA A 36 -21.08 -9.10 13.92
N ARG A 37 -20.87 -9.92 12.89
CA ARG A 37 -21.80 -10.07 11.77
C ARG A 37 -22.90 -11.06 12.13
N ASP A 38 -24.14 -10.60 12.11
CA ASP A 38 -25.31 -11.45 12.26
C ASP A 38 -25.45 -12.37 11.03
N THR A 39 -25.59 -13.68 11.28
CA THR A 39 -25.66 -14.71 10.24
C THR A 39 -26.95 -14.65 9.42
N GLU A 40 -28.04 -14.08 9.96
CA GLU A 40 -29.33 -14.03 9.27
C GLU A 40 -29.56 -12.71 8.53
N THR A 41 -29.07 -11.60 9.08
CA THR A 41 -29.32 -10.26 8.53
C THR A 41 -28.11 -9.63 7.85
N GLY A 42 -26.90 -10.17 8.05
CA GLY A 42 -25.64 -9.60 7.55
C GLY A 42 -25.28 -8.24 8.17
N LEU A 43 -26.07 -7.74 9.12
CA LEU A 43 -25.83 -6.52 9.87
C LEU A 43 -24.73 -6.75 10.90
N ILE A 44 -23.90 -5.73 11.10
CA ILE A 44 -22.89 -5.75 12.16
C ILE A 44 -23.55 -5.24 13.43
N ASN A 45 -23.74 -6.14 14.38
CA ASN A 45 -24.24 -5.82 15.71
C ASN A 45 -23.23 -4.94 16.46
N PRO A 46 -23.70 -4.05 17.35
CA PRO A 46 -22.81 -3.25 18.19
C PRO A 46 -21.97 -4.18 19.08
N SER A 47 -20.69 -4.30 18.74
CA SER A 47 -19.72 -5.16 19.42
C SER A 47 -18.52 -4.32 19.86
N ILE A 48 -17.87 -4.75 20.95
CA ILE A 48 -16.60 -4.17 21.44
C ILE A 48 -15.55 -4.13 20.32
N LEU A 49 -15.60 -5.08 19.38
CA LEU A 49 -14.70 -5.15 18.22
C LEU A 49 -14.83 -3.93 17.29
N ASN A 50 -16.00 -3.29 17.21
CA ASN A 50 -16.21 -2.09 16.41
C ASN A 50 -15.48 -0.87 16.99
N ILE A 51 -15.15 -0.88 18.28
CA ILE A 51 -14.37 0.18 18.95
C ILE A 51 -12.88 -0.21 18.97
N LEU A 52 -12.59 -1.48 19.23
CA LEU A 52 -11.23 -1.99 19.36
C LEU A 52 -10.43 -1.88 18.06
N LEU A 53 -11.04 -2.19 16.90
CA LEU A 53 -10.34 -2.15 15.62
C LEU A 53 -9.90 -0.72 15.23
N PRO A 54 -10.77 0.32 15.26
CA PRO A 54 -10.34 1.70 15.05
C PRO A 54 -9.27 2.15 16.05
N LEU A 55 -9.39 1.77 17.31
CA LEU A 55 -8.40 2.11 18.34
C LEU A 55 -7.03 1.49 17.99
N LEU A 56 -7.00 0.23 17.55
CA LEU A 56 -5.78 -0.43 17.10
C LEU A 56 -5.18 0.24 15.85
N ILE A 57 -6.01 0.64 14.89
CA ILE A 57 -5.58 1.39 13.70
C ILE A 57 -4.93 2.73 14.11
N VAL A 58 -5.57 3.48 15.01
CA VAL A 58 -5.03 4.75 15.51
C VAL A 58 -3.74 4.53 16.30
N ALA A 59 -3.69 3.53 17.18
CA ALA A 59 -2.49 3.18 17.94
C ALA A 59 -1.33 2.79 17.02
N ALA A 60 -1.57 1.94 16.02
CA ALA A 60 -0.57 1.56 15.02
C ALA A 60 -0.08 2.77 14.22
N ALA A 61 -0.99 3.65 13.79
CA ALA A 61 -0.63 4.89 13.09
C ALA A 61 0.27 5.79 13.96
N VAL A 62 -0.06 5.97 15.23
CA VAL A 62 0.75 6.75 16.18
C VAL A 62 2.13 6.12 16.38
N VAL A 63 2.22 4.81 16.59
CA VAL A 63 3.51 4.12 16.76
C VAL A 63 4.36 4.24 15.51
N LEU A 64 3.80 3.99 14.32
CA LEU A 64 4.51 4.14 13.05
C LEU A 64 4.97 5.59 12.84
N TRP A 65 4.17 6.58 13.24
CA TRP A 65 4.54 7.99 13.18
C TRP A 65 5.71 8.34 14.10
N LEU A 66 5.64 7.94 15.39
CA LEU A 66 6.69 8.18 16.37
C LEU A 66 8.01 7.51 15.95
N ARG A 67 7.95 6.29 15.42
CA ARG A 67 9.12 5.57 14.92
C ARG A 67 9.70 6.21 13.66
N SER A 68 8.84 6.61 12.71
CA SER A 68 9.25 7.36 11.51
C SER A 68 9.92 8.70 11.86
N LYS A 69 9.44 9.39 12.90
CA LYS A 69 10.06 10.60 13.42
C LYS A 69 11.44 10.33 14.01
N LYS A 70 11.59 9.26 14.80
CA LYS A 70 12.88 8.87 15.40
C LYS A 70 13.95 8.56 14.35
N LEU A 71 13.57 7.97 13.21
CA LEU A 71 14.47 7.74 12.07
C LEU A 71 15.03 9.03 11.45
N THR A 72 14.37 10.17 11.68
CA THR A 72 14.76 11.48 11.16
C THR A 72 15.77 12.20 12.06
N ASP A 73 15.76 11.93 13.37
CA ASP A 73 16.68 12.56 14.33
C ASP A 73 18.08 11.92 14.34
N ASP A 74 18.20 10.70 13.82
CA ASP A 74 19.39 9.85 13.92
C ASP A 74 20.42 10.22 12.82
N GLU A 75 21.13 11.35 12.94
CA GLU A 75 22.28 11.83 12.12
C GLU A 75 22.19 11.68 10.58
N THR A 76 21.00 11.39 10.03
CA THR A 76 20.82 10.97 8.64
C THR A 76 19.62 11.68 8.03
N VAL A 77 19.78 12.17 6.81
CA VAL A 77 18.76 12.91 6.06
C VAL A 77 18.18 11.98 4.99
N PHE A 78 16.88 12.05 4.76
CA PHE A 78 16.28 11.28 3.68
C PHE A 78 16.71 11.82 2.31
N PRO A 79 16.92 10.93 1.31
CA PRO A 79 17.29 11.34 -0.03
C PRO A 79 16.16 12.17 -0.68
N THR A 80 16.54 13.20 -1.41
CA THR A 80 15.60 14.05 -2.18
C THR A 80 15.60 13.67 -3.67
N GLY A 81 16.70 13.13 -4.19
CA GLY A 81 16.74 12.62 -5.56
C GLY A 81 15.95 11.32 -5.72
N MET A 82 15.13 11.21 -6.77
CA MET A 82 14.42 9.97 -7.12
C MET A 82 15.37 8.78 -7.28
N SER A 83 16.45 8.96 -8.04
CA SER A 83 17.45 7.92 -8.30
C SER A 83 18.27 7.56 -7.06
N GLU A 84 18.34 8.44 -6.07
CA GLU A 84 18.99 8.18 -4.78
C GLU A 84 18.03 7.44 -3.84
N ALA A 85 16.77 7.86 -3.78
CA ALA A 85 15.75 7.27 -2.93
C ALA A 85 15.39 5.84 -3.34
N LEU A 86 15.24 5.58 -4.63
CA LEU A 86 14.76 4.30 -5.17
C LEU A 86 15.87 3.35 -5.62
N ARG A 87 17.13 3.66 -5.31
CA ARG A 87 18.27 2.83 -5.73
C ARG A 87 18.29 1.49 -5.01
N GLY A 88 17.75 0.45 -5.64
CA GLY A 88 17.89 -0.94 -5.21
C GLY A 88 19.13 -1.58 -5.84
N LEU A 89 20.24 -1.68 -5.11
CA LEU A 89 21.53 -2.13 -5.67
C LEU A 89 21.62 -3.65 -5.95
N SER A 90 20.78 -4.49 -5.36
CA SER A 90 20.89 -5.96 -5.48
C SER A 90 19.91 -6.57 -6.49
N LEU A 91 20.30 -7.71 -7.07
CA LEU A 91 19.52 -8.51 -8.02
C LEU A 91 18.23 -9.05 -7.39
N LEU A 92 18.25 -9.29 -6.07
CA LEU A 92 17.09 -9.69 -5.29
C LEU A 92 15.94 -8.68 -5.39
N TYR A 93 16.23 -7.36 -5.36
CA TYR A 93 15.17 -6.35 -5.47
C TYR A 93 14.44 -6.40 -6.81
N ILE A 94 15.15 -6.72 -7.90
CA ILE A 94 14.52 -6.87 -9.22
C ILE A 94 13.60 -8.09 -9.21
N ILE A 95 14.06 -9.21 -8.67
CA ILE A 95 13.24 -10.43 -8.56
C ILE A 95 11.98 -10.16 -7.75
N PHE A 96 12.11 -9.53 -6.58
CA PHE A 96 10.95 -9.14 -5.76
C PHE A 96 10.00 -8.19 -6.49
N ALA A 97 10.52 -7.20 -7.22
CA ALA A 97 9.68 -6.30 -8.01
C ALA A 97 8.88 -7.04 -9.08
N TRP A 98 9.50 -8.00 -9.79
CA TRP A 98 8.81 -8.83 -10.77
C TRP A 98 7.78 -9.79 -10.15
N ILE A 99 8.04 -10.32 -8.96
CA ILE A 99 7.05 -11.12 -8.21
C ILE A 99 5.83 -10.26 -7.87
N ILE A 100 6.04 -9.03 -7.37
CA ILE A 100 4.95 -8.09 -7.08
C ILE A 100 4.18 -7.72 -8.35
N ALA A 101 4.88 -7.51 -9.47
CA ALA A 101 4.26 -7.26 -10.77
C ALA A 101 3.40 -8.45 -11.23
N ALA A 102 3.92 -9.68 -11.10
CA ALA A 102 3.18 -10.89 -11.44
C ALA A 102 1.92 -11.03 -10.57
N LEU A 103 1.99 -10.74 -9.27
CA LEU A 103 0.83 -10.74 -8.37
C LEU A 103 -0.22 -9.72 -8.80
N ALA A 104 0.17 -8.50 -9.14
CA ALA A 104 -0.75 -7.48 -9.63
C ALA A 104 -1.39 -7.86 -10.98
N VAL A 105 -0.62 -8.48 -11.88
CA VAL A 105 -1.14 -8.94 -13.18
C VAL A 105 -2.12 -10.10 -13.01
N LEU A 106 -1.77 -11.08 -12.18
CA LEU A 106 -2.66 -12.20 -11.83
C LEU A 106 -3.94 -11.68 -11.16
N GLY A 107 -3.82 -10.73 -10.23
CA GLY A 107 -4.96 -10.07 -9.60
C GLY A 107 -5.87 -9.37 -10.62
N GLY A 108 -5.30 -8.68 -11.60
CA GLY A 108 -6.06 -8.09 -12.71
C GLY A 108 -6.80 -9.13 -13.56
N ILE A 109 -6.13 -10.22 -13.96
CA ILE A 109 -6.74 -11.30 -14.76
C ILE A 109 -7.90 -11.95 -14.00
N LEU A 110 -7.69 -12.29 -12.72
CA LEU A 110 -8.73 -12.90 -11.88
C LEU A 110 -9.91 -11.95 -11.67
N THR A 111 -9.66 -10.66 -11.44
CA THR A 111 -10.72 -9.65 -11.30
C THR A 111 -11.61 -9.60 -12.54
N ILE A 112 -11.03 -9.69 -13.75
CA ILE A 112 -11.80 -9.72 -15.01
C ILE A 112 -12.64 -11.00 -15.12
N ALA A 113 -12.10 -12.15 -14.70
CA ALA A 113 -12.80 -13.43 -14.74
C ALA A 113 -13.99 -13.49 -13.76
N GLU A 114 -13.76 -13.08 -12.52
CA GLU A 114 -14.74 -13.14 -11.43
C GLU A 114 -15.89 -12.13 -11.62
N THR A 115 -15.60 -10.97 -12.21
CA THR A 115 -16.58 -9.88 -12.40
C THR A 115 -17.35 -9.99 -13.73
N SER A 116 -17.35 -11.15 -14.38
CA SER A 116 -17.99 -11.31 -15.70
C SER A 116 -19.50 -11.09 -15.70
N LEU A 117 -20.16 -11.30 -14.57
CA LEU A 117 -21.63 -11.24 -14.41
C LEU A 117 -22.12 -10.04 -13.58
N ASP A 118 -21.23 -9.14 -13.14
CA ASP A 118 -21.60 -8.03 -12.25
C ASP A 118 -22.07 -6.78 -13.01
N ASN A 119 -23.02 -6.04 -12.43
CA ASN A 119 -23.53 -4.78 -12.97
C ASN A 119 -22.48 -3.67 -13.02
N LEU A 120 -21.41 -3.79 -12.21
CA LEU A 120 -20.30 -2.85 -12.14
C LEU A 120 -19.07 -3.30 -12.94
N ARG A 121 -19.22 -4.30 -13.82
CA ARG A 121 -18.13 -4.89 -14.60
C ARG A 121 -17.21 -3.88 -15.29
N SER A 122 -17.77 -2.82 -15.89
CA SER A 122 -16.96 -1.81 -16.60
C SER A 122 -15.94 -1.13 -15.68
N MET A 123 -16.32 -0.84 -14.42
CA MET A 123 -15.41 -0.21 -13.44
C MET A 123 -14.33 -1.19 -12.99
N TYR A 124 -14.68 -2.44 -12.69
CA TYR A 124 -13.72 -3.46 -12.29
C TYR A 124 -12.74 -3.85 -13.41
N VAL A 125 -13.18 -3.84 -14.67
CA VAL A 125 -12.29 -4.03 -15.82
C VAL A 125 -11.29 -2.88 -15.94
N ILE A 126 -11.72 -1.63 -15.71
CA ILE A 126 -10.80 -0.48 -15.68
C ILE A 126 -9.80 -0.62 -14.52
N ILE A 127 -10.27 -1.00 -13.33
CA ILE A 127 -9.40 -1.25 -12.17
C ILE A 127 -8.38 -2.35 -12.50
N ALA A 128 -8.81 -3.47 -13.07
CA ALA A 128 -7.95 -4.58 -13.46
C ALA A 128 -6.91 -4.15 -14.51
N ALA A 129 -7.32 -3.40 -15.53
CA ALA A 129 -6.41 -2.88 -16.55
C ALA A 129 -5.36 -1.95 -15.95
N LEU A 130 -5.77 -1.01 -15.10
CA LEU A 130 -4.85 -0.11 -14.39
C LEU A 130 -3.97 -0.88 -13.39
N ALA A 131 -4.47 -1.94 -12.76
CA ALA A 131 -3.70 -2.81 -11.87
C ALA A 131 -2.59 -3.53 -12.62
N MET A 132 -2.89 -4.14 -13.77
CA MET A 132 -1.90 -4.78 -14.63
C MET A 132 -0.83 -3.78 -15.08
N LEU A 133 -1.24 -2.59 -15.55
CA LEU A 133 -0.32 -1.54 -15.98
C LEU A 133 0.55 -1.02 -14.83
N SER A 134 -0.03 -0.84 -13.64
CA SER A 134 0.70 -0.39 -12.45
C SER A 134 1.65 -1.46 -11.88
N GLY A 135 1.27 -2.73 -11.96
CA GLY A 135 2.12 -3.85 -11.60
C GLY A 135 3.36 -3.92 -12.50
N LEU A 136 3.17 -3.82 -13.81
CA LEU A 136 4.26 -3.80 -14.78
C LEU A 136 5.11 -2.53 -14.70
N SER A 137 4.52 -1.39 -14.30
CA SER A 137 5.25 -0.14 -14.14
C SER A 137 6.23 -0.17 -12.96
N PHE A 138 5.98 -0.99 -11.93
CA PHE A 138 6.80 -1.05 -10.72
C PHE A 138 8.24 -1.58 -10.94
N PRO A 139 8.48 -2.74 -11.61
CA PRO A 139 9.82 -3.16 -12.01
C PRO A 139 10.51 -2.15 -12.94
N LEU A 140 9.74 -1.49 -13.81
CA LEU A 140 10.25 -0.47 -14.73
C LEU A 140 10.74 0.77 -13.96
N ILE A 141 10.00 1.22 -12.95
CA ILE A 141 10.42 2.30 -12.03
C ILE A 141 11.71 1.92 -11.30
N CYS A 142 11.78 0.70 -10.76
CA CYS A 142 12.98 0.22 -10.05
C CYS A 142 14.20 0.13 -10.99
N SER A 143 13.98 -0.21 -12.25
CA SER A 143 15.01 -0.24 -13.30
C SER A 143 15.37 1.17 -13.77
N ALA A 144 14.40 2.09 -13.81
CA ALA A 144 14.60 3.48 -14.20
C ALA A 144 15.42 4.27 -13.17
N SER A 145 15.49 3.81 -11.93
CA SER A 145 16.48 4.32 -10.97
C SER A 145 17.94 4.05 -11.39
N ARG A 146 18.20 3.16 -12.37
CA ARG A 146 19.55 2.78 -12.83
C ARG A 146 19.96 3.39 -14.17
N SER A 147 19.01 3.65 -15.05
CA SER A 147 19.24 4.21 -16.39
C SER A 147 18.59 5.58 -16.53
N HIS A 148 19.11 6.42 -17.42
CA HIS A 148 18.54 7.73 -17.73
C HIS A 148 17.23 7.58 -18.53
N TYR A 149 16.16 7.07 -17.91
CA TYR A 149 14.82 7.19 -18.48
C TYR A 149 14.36 8.65 -18.41
N SER A 150 13.52 9.04 -19.37
CA SER A 150 12.97 10.39 -19.39
C SER A 150 12.12 10.64 -18.14
N PRO A 151 12.27 11.80 -17.45
CA PRO A 151 11.51 12.11 -16.24
C PRO A 151 9.99 12.02 -16.44
N SER A 152 9.51 12.39 -17.63
CA SER A 152 8.09 12.35 -18.00
C SER A 152 7.50 10.93 -18.06
N LEU A 153 8.31 9.93 -18.39
CA LEU A 153 7.82 8.55 -18.49
C LEU A 153 7.69 7.90 -17.11
N VAL A 154 8.63 8.21 -16.20
CA VAL A 154 8.58 7.73 -14.83
C VAL A 154 7.43 8.38 -14.04
N SER A 155 7.11 9.65 -14.31
CA SER A 155 5.97 10.32 -13.67
C SER A 155 4.63 9.70 -14.07
N VAL A 156 4.46 9.30 -15.34
CA VAL A 156 3.28 8.57 -15.80
C VAL A 156 3.17 7.22 -15.07
N PHE A 157 4.27 6.47 -14.98
CA PHE A 157 4.27 5.16 -14.31
C PHE A 157 3.93 5.22 -12.82
N MET A 158 4.37 6.28 -12.12
CA MET A 158 4.03 6.51 -10.72
C MET A 158 2.58 6.99 -10.53
N ALA A 159 1.97 7.63 -11.54
CA ALA A 159 0.59 8.10 -11.48
C ALA A 159 -0.45 7.00 -11.73
N LEU A 160 -0.10 5.94 -12.48
CA LEU A 160 -0.99 4.80 -12.77
C LEU A 160 -1.63 4.16 -11.53
N PRO A 161 -0.89 3.75 -10.48
CA PRO A 161 -1.50 3.15 -9.30
C PRO A 161 -2.38 4.13 -8.52
N ILE A 162 -2.10 5.45 -8.59
CA ILE A 162 -2.97 6.48 -7.98
C ILE A 162 -4.32 6.49 -8.69
N LEU A 163 -4.32 6.55 -10.03
CA LEU A 163 -5.56 6.52 -10.83
C LEU A 163 -6.35 5.22 -10.59
N MET A 164 -5.67 4.08 -10.50
CA MET A 164 -6.30 2.80 -10.17
C MET A 164 -7.10 2.89 -8.87
N TYR A 165 -6.48 3.36 -7.78
CA TYR A 165 -7.15 3.49 -6.49
C TYR A 165 -8.22 4.57 -6.46
N CYS A 166 -8.11 5.64 -7.25
CA CYS A 166 -9.19 6.61 -7.43
C CYS A 166 -10.42 5.97 -8.09
N VAL A 167 -10.24 5.17 -9.14
CA VAL A 167 -11.35 4.43 -9.77
C VAL A 167 -11.93 3.40 -8.80
N TRP A 168 -11.08 2.72 -8.04
CA TRP A 168 -11.49 1.80 -6.99
C TRP A 168 -12.38 2.48 -5.95
N LEU A 169 -11.98 3.67 -5.46
CA LEU A 169 -12.78 4.42 -4.50
C LEU A 169 -14.20 4.72 -5.03
N ILE A 170 -14.31 5.08 -6.31
CA ILE A 170 -15.60 5.30 -6.98
C ILE A 170 -16.40 4.00 -7.07
N ALA A 171 -15.74 2.88 -7.41
CA ALA A 171 -16.38 1.57 -7.48
C ALA A 171 -16.90 1.13 -6.10
N SER A 172 -16.10 1.26 -5.04
CA SER A 172 -16.49 0.94 -3.66
C SER A 172 -17.64 1.81 -3.18
N TYR A 173 -17.65 3.11 -3.51
CA TYR A 173 -18.77 3.99 -3.21
C TYR A 173 -20.05 3.53 -3.93
N ARG A 174 -19.98 3.27 -5.23
CA ARG A 174 -21.15 2.86 -6.02
C ARG A 174 -21.70 1.49 -5.61
N ALA A 175 -20.83 0.55 -5.27
CA ALA A 175 -21.22 -0.77 -4.80
C ALA A 175 -21.93 -0.72 -3.43
N ASN A 176 -21.58 0.25 -2.59
CA ASN A 176 -22.08 0.35 -1.21
C ASN A 176 -23.05 1.51 -0.97
N ALA A 177 -23.43 2.27 -1.99
CA ALA A 177 -24.29 3.45 -1.86
C ALA A 177 -25.65 3.15 -1.21
N ASN A 178 -26.14 1.93 -1.38
CA ASN A 178 -27.43 1.49 -0.84
C ASN A 178 -27.30 0.67 0.46
N ASN A 179 -26.06 0.42 0.93
CA ASN A 179 -25.81 -0.44 2.10
C ASN A 179 -25.85 0.39 3.39
N PRO A 180 -26.78 0.12 4.33
CA PRO A 180 -26.85 0.87 5.59
C PRO A 180 -25.71 0.53 6.56
N ASN A 181 -25.00 -0.58 6.36
CA ASN A 181 -23.94 -1.05 7.24
C ASN A 181 -22.56 -0.51 6.84
N VAL A 182 -22.20 0.63 7.43
CA VAL A 182 -20.92 1.35 7.20
C VAL A 182 -19.70 0.47 7.49
N TRP A 183 -19.78 -0.43 8.48
CA TRP A 183 -18.65 -1.27 8.88
C TRP A 183 -18.23 -2.31 7.84
N MET A 184 -19.06 -2.60 6.84
CA MET A 184 -18.67 -3.51 5.75
C MET A 184 -17.60 -2.92 4.84
N PHE A 185 -17.63 -1.60 4.62
CA PHE A 185 -16.78 -0.94 3.62
C PHE A 185 -15.91 0.19 4.18
N ALA A 186 -16.11 0.62 5.43
CA ALA A 186 -15.35 1.71 6.03
C ALA A 186 -13.83 1.45 6.06
N ILE A 187 -13.42 0.23 6.45
CA ILE A 187 -12.00 -0.13 6.51
C ILE A 187 -11.38 -0.15 5.11
N GLU A 188 -12.11 -0.67 4.12
CA GLU A 188 -11.71 -0.62 2.71
C GLU A 188 -11.50 0.82 2.23
N ILE A 189 -12.48 1.71 2.45
CA ILE A 189 -12.38 3.12 2.02
C ILE A 189 -11.17 3.80 2.67
N ILE A 190 -10.95 3.58 3.97
CA ILE A 190 -9.78 4.17 4.66
C ILE A 190 -8.49 3.61 4.07
N ALA A 191 -8.40 2.31 3.80
CA ALA A 191 -7.21 1.71 3.20
C ALA A 191 -6.93 2.23 1.79
N VAL A 192 -7.96 2.36 0.95
CA VAL A 192 -7.84 2.97 -0.38
C VAL A 192 -7.35 4.41 -0.28
N CYS A 193 -7.91 5.21 0.62
CA CYS A 193 -7.44 6.58 0.88
C CYS A 193 -5.98 6.61 1.35
N CYS A 194 -5.58 5.74 2.27
CA CYS A 194 -4.20 5.63 2.73
C CYS A 194 -3.26 5.19 1.60
N ALA A 195 -3.67 4.26 0.73
CA ALA A 195 -2.90 3.83 -0.43
C ALA A 195 -2.72 4.98 -1.44
N ILE A 196 -3.78 5.74 -1.73
CA ILE A 196 -3.72 6.94 -2.60
C ILE A 196 -2.70 7.94 -2.05
N LEU A 197 -2.79 8.29 -0.77
CA LEU A 197 -1.86 9.23 -0.14
C LEU A 197 -0.42 8.71 -0.16
N ALA A 198 -0.22 7.42 0.16
CA ALA A 198 1.09 6.78 0.14
C ALA A 198 1.74 6.86 -1.25
N LEU A 199 0.99 6.43 -2.28
CA LEU A 199 1.44 6.45 -3.66
C LEU A 199 1.65 7.87 -4.18
N PHE A 200 0.81 8.83 -3.77
CA PHE A 200 0.96 10.24 -4.10
C PHE A 200 2.26 10.84 -3.56
N TYR A 201 2.57 10.61 -2.28
CA TYR A 201 3.82 11.10 -1.70
C TYR A 201 5.06 10.42 -2.30
N VAL A 202 4.97 9.15 -2.68
CA VAL A 202 6.04 8.45 -3.42
C VAL A 202 6.16 8.98 -4.85
N ALA A 203 5.05 9.28 -5.53
CA ALA A 203 5.08 9.90 -6.86
C ALA A 203 5.72 11.30 -6.84
N GLY A 204 5.69 12.00 -5.70
CA GLY A 204 6.35 13.30 -5.49
C GLY A 204 7.85 13.31 -5.84
N TYR A 205 8.54 12.16 -5.72
CA TYR A 205 9.93 12.02 -6.17
C TYR A 205 10.06 12.20 -7.70
N ALA A 206 9.08 11.76 -8.49
CA ALA A 206 9.08 11.90 -9.95
C ALA A 206 8.82 13.34 -10.41
N PHE A 207 8.02 14.08 -9.64
CA PHE A 207 7.64 15.46 -9.94
C PHE A 207 8.61 16.51 -9.37
N GLY A 208 9.72 16.08 -8.78
CA GLY A 208 10.73 16.99 -8.24
C GLY A 208 10.31 17.74 -6.97
N ARG A 209 9.22 17.31 -6.29
CA ARG A 209 8.76 17.85 -5.01
C ARG A 209 8.68 16.74 -3.95
N PRO A 210 9.81 16.15 -3.55
CA PRO A 210 9.84 15.03 -2.61
C PRO A 210 9.59 15.51 -1.18
N ASP A 211 8.59 14.92 -0.51
CA ASP A 211 8.38 15.03 0.94
C ASP A 211 8.75 13.68 1.60
N PRO A 212 10.04 13.35 1.76
CA PRO A 212 10.47 11.99 2.08
C PRO A 212 9.96 11.49 3.44
N LYS A 213 9.83 12.39 4.42
CA LYS A 213 9.30 12.07 5.76
C LYS A 213 7.85 11.60 5.67
N LYS A 214 7.02 12.31 4.89
CA LYS A 214 5.62 11.96 4.68
C LYS A 214 5.49 10.73 3.80
N ALA A 215 6.32 10.60 2.76
CA ALA A 215 6.35 9.42 1.90
C ALA A 215 6.68 8.14 2.68
N CYS A 216 7.68 8.18 3.57
CA CYS A 216 8.03 7.04 4.43
C CYS A 216 6.90 6.67 5.38
N TYR A 217 6.36 7.63 6.13
CA TYR A 217 5.27 7.36 7.06
C TYR A 217 4.00 6.87 6.34
N MET A 218 3.59 7.54 5.26
CA MET A 218 2.38 7.18 4.53
C MET A 218 2.51 5.85 3.79
N SER A 219 3.69 5.50 3.30
CA SER A 219 3.92 4.15 2.73
C SER A 219 3.82 3.05 3.77
N LEU A 220 4.37 3.23 4.98
CA LEU A 220 4.21 2.28 6.08
C LEU A 220 2.75 2.17 6.54
N LEU A 221 2.05 3.31 6.66
CA LEU A 221 0.64 3.35 7.04
C LEU A 221 -0.26 2.71 5.97
N GLY A 222 -0.02 3.01 4.70
CA GLY A 222 -0.74 2.43 3.56
C GLY A 222 -0.52 0.92 3.49
N ALA A 223 0.71 0.43 3.66
CA ALA A 223 0.99 -1.00 3.71
C ALA A 223 0.27 -1.69 4.88
N PHE A 224 0.28 -1.09 6.08
CA PHE A 224 -0.46 -1.58 7.24
C PHE A 224 -1.97 -1.71 6.95
N MET A 225 -2.57 -0.66 6.36
CA MET A 225 -3.99 -0.66 6.02
C MET A 225 -4.33 -1.68 4.93
N CYS A 226 -3.50 -1.79 3.88
CA CYS A 226 -3.66 -2.80 2.84
C CYS A 226 -3.63 -4.22 3.41
N ILE A 227 -2.71 -4.53 4.33
CA ILE A 227 -2.67 -5.84 4.99
C ILE A 227 -3.93 -6.05 5.84
N THR A 228 -4.37 -5.04 6.58
CA THR A 228 -5.58 -5.10 7.42
C THR A 228 -6.83 -5.42 6.58
N THR A 229 -6.94 -4.86 5.37
CA THR A 229 -8.06 -5.12 4.46
C THR A 229 -8.04 -6.50 3.79
N LEU A 230 -6.96 -7.28 3.89
CA LEU A 230 -6.94 -8.65 3.37
C LEU A 230 -7.90 -9.59 4.13
N ALA A 231 -8.35 -9.17 5.31
CA ALA A 231 -9.36 -9.90 6.08
C ALA A 231 -10.80 -9.67 5.57
N ASP A 232 -11.01 -8.68 4.70
CA ASP A 232 -12.31 -8.46 4.08
C ASP A 232 -12.53 -9.47 2.96
N SER A 233 -13.70 -10.13 2.95
CA SER A 233 -14.07 -11.07 1.90
C SER A 233 -14.39 -10.33 0.59
N ARG A 234 -13.55 -10.48 -0.43
CA ARG A 234 -13.74 -9.84 -1.74
C ARG A 234 -13.55 -10.86 -2.87
N TYR A 235 -13.64 -10.38 -4.11
CA TYR A 235 -13.12 -11.10 -5.27
C TYR A 235 -11.61 -11.34 -5.08
N MET A 236 -11.17 -12.58 -5.30
CA MET A 236 -9.79 -13.01 -5.12
C MET A 236 -8.82 -12.12 -5.91
N GLY A 237 -9.24 -11.67 -7.10
CA GLY A 237 -8.46 -10.75 -7.91
C GLY A 237 -8.16 -9.41 -7.23
N LEU A 238 -9.13 -8.82 -6.52
CA LEU A 238 -8.95 -7.56 -5.81
C LEU A 238 -8.07 -7.73 -4.57
N GLU A 239 -8.18 -8.86 -3.87
CA GLU A 239 -7.31 -9.19 -2.73
C GLU A 239 -5.85 -9.29 -3.17
N LEU A 240 -5.58 -9.93 -4.32
CA LEU A 240 -4.24 -10.00 -4.89
C LEU A 240 -3.69 -8.62 -5.29
N ILE A 241 -4.52 -7.70 -5.79
CA ILE A 241 -4.07 -6.35 -6.13
C ILE A 241 -3.70 -5.55 -4.86
N ILE A 242 -4.48 -5.70 -3.78
CA ILE A 242 -4.16 -5.10 -2.47
C ILE A 242 -2.87 -5.69 -1.92
N LEU A 243 -2.71 -7.02 -1.99
CA LEU A 243 -1.49 -7.71 -1.55
C LEU A 243 -0.26 -7.23 -2.33
N ALA A 244 -0.37 -7.10 -3.66
CA ALA A 244 0.69 -6.56 -4.50
C ALA A 244 1.02 -5.12 -4.12
N THR A 245 0.01 -4.29 -3.84
CA THR A 245 0.22 -2.90 -3.40
C THR A 245 0.88 -2.81 -2.03
N ALA A 246 0.49 -3.66 -1.07
CA ALA A 246 1.17 -3.76 0.21
C ALA A 246 2.67 -4.08 0.00
N GLY A 247 2.99 -5.01 -0.90
CA GLY A 247 4.36 -5.32 -1.31
C GLY A 247 5.09 -4.11 -1.91
N MET A 248 4.46 -3.37 -2.84
CA MET A 248 5.04 -2.16 -3.43
C MET A 248 5.34 -1.10 -2.37
N LEU A 249 4.40 -0.82 -1.46
CA LEU A 249 4.54 0.18 -0.41
C LEU A 249 5.63 -0.21 0.62
N LEU A 250 5.70 -1.48 1.01
CA LEU A 250 6.78 -1.98 1.87
C LEU A 250 8.14 -1.82 1.18
N MET A 251 8.23 -2.14 -0.11
CA MET A 251 9.47 -1.98 -0.86
C MET A 251 9.88 -0.50 -1.01
N TYR A 252 8.92 0.41 -1.26
CA TYR A 252 9.18 1.85 -1.26
C TYR A 252 9.70 2.34 0.10
N SER A 253 9.03 1.96 1.19
CA SER A 253 9.46 2.34 2.54
C SER A 253 10.87 1.82 2.87
N TRP A 254 11.18 0.59 2.48
CA TRP A 254 12.51 -0.01 2.66
C TRP A 254 13.59 0.77 1.92
N LEU A 255 13.37 1.09 0.63
CA LEU A 255 14.35 1.79 -0.19
C LEU A 255 14.62 3.20 0.36
N ILE A 256 13.56 3.93 0.74
CA ILE A 256 13.67 5.27 1.31
C ILE A 256 14.47 5.26 2.63
N ILE A 257 14.25 4.28 3.52
CA ILE A 257 14.94 4.18 4.81
C ILE A 257 16.41 3.72 4.63
N LYS A 258 16.65 2.76 3.74
CA LYS A 258 18.00 2.22 3.49
C LYS A 258 18.91 3.27 2.86
N ASN A 259 18.38 4.08 1.94
CA ASN A 259 19.13 5.06 1.17
C ASN A 259 19.24 6.44 1.86
N ARG A 260 18.95 6.53 3.17
CA ARG A 260 19.21 7.76 3.97
C ARG A 260 20.68 8.21 3.85
N CYS A 261 20.93 9.48 3.59
CA CYS A 261 22.26 10.10 3.55
C CYS A 261 22.74 10.47 4.95
N ALA A 262 24.06 10.61 5.17
CA ALA A 262 24.56 11.22 6.40
C ALA A 262 24.23 12.73 6.39
N LYS A 263 23.97 13.30 7.56
CA LYS A 263 23.84 14.75 7.72
C LYS A 263 25.26 15.32 7.69
N ASP A 264 25.54 16.21 6.73
CA ASP A 264 26.80 16.96 6.65
C ASP A 264 26.93 17.91 7.85
#